data_AF-A0A849PS10-F1
#
_entry.id   AF-A0A849PS10-F1
#
_cell.length_a   1.000
_cell.length_b   1.000
_cell.length_c   1.000
_cell.angle_alpha   90.00
_cell.angle_beta   90.00
_cell.angle_gamma   90.00
#
_symmetry.space_group_name_H-M   'P 1'
#
loop_
_entity.id
_entity.type
_entity.pdbx_description
1 polymer ?
#
loop_
_entity_poly.entity_id
_entity_poly.type
_entity_poly.pdbx_seq_one_letter_code
_entity_poly.pdbx_strand_id
1 'polypeptide(L)'
;LNVALFGITARQWRDKNPKINGNIRDQANIYQLICLSNLENLNASFIKEGLKQSERLVKLNDLAISQMKILVRKKKVKQIEEK
;
A
#
# COMPACT_ATOMS: atom_id res chain seq x y z
N LEU A 1 -2.98 -5.40 -5.48
CA LEU A 1 -2.24 -4.24 -4.93
C LEU A 1 -2.97 -3.59 -3.77
N ASN A 2 -4.15 -2.99 -3.97
CA ASN A 2 -4.92 -2.37 -2.87
C ASN A 2 -5.18 -3.34 -1.71
N VAL A 3 -5.43 -4.62 -2.01
CA VAL A 3 -5.58 -5.66 -0.98
C VAL A 3 -4.30 -5.84 -0.13
N ALA A 4 -3.11 -5.73 -0.74
CA ALA A 4 -1.85 -5.91 -0.04
C ALA A 4 -1.57 -4.77 0.97
N LEU A 5 -2.00 -3.54 0.68
CA LEU A 5 -1.75 -2.38 1.55
C LEU A 5 -2.94 -2.04 2.45
N PHE A 6 -4.17 -2.14 1.94
CA PHE A 6 -5.39 -1.68 2.63
C PHE A 6 -6.33 -2.81 3.04
N GLY A 7 -6.04 -4.06 2.67
CA GLY A 7 -6.89 -5.22 2.99
C GLY A 7 -8.23 -5.27 2.24
N ILE A 8 -8.50 -4.30 1.34
CA ILE A 8 -9.75 -4.23 0.57
C ILE A 8 -9.50 -4.04 -0.91
N THR A 9 -10.42 -4.56 -1.72
CA THR A 9 -10.44 -4.33 -3.15
C THR A 9 -10.94 -2.91 -3.47
N ALA A 10 -10.64 -2.42 -4.69
CA ALA A 10 -11.20 -1.15 -5.17
C ALA A 10 -12.73 -1.16 -5.18
N ARG A 11 -13.35 -2.31 -5.49
CA ARG A 11 -14.80 -2.48 -5.46
C ARG A 11 -15.35 -2.35 -4.04
N GLN A 12 -14.82 -3.11 -3.09
CA GLN A 12 -15.24 -3.03 -1.68
C GLN A 12 -15.07 -1.62 -1.11
N TRP A 13 -14.02 -0.89 -1.52
CA TRP A 13 -13.87 0.51 -1.12
C TRP A 13 -14.99 1.40 -1.69
N ARG A 14 -15.33 1.28 -2.98
CA ARG A 14 -16.42 2.05 -3.58
C ARG A 14 -17.77 1.71 -2.94
N ASP A 15 -18.04 0.43 -2.72
CA ASP A 15 -19.29 -0.03 -2.09
C ASP A 15 -19.42 0.53 -0.66
N LYS A 16 -18.31 0.68 0.07
CA LYS A 16 -18.27 1.30 1.41
C LYS A 16 -18.32 2.83 1.39
N ASN A 17 -17.99 3.46 0.27
CA ASN A 17 -17.86 4.92 0.14
C ASN A 17 -18.68 5.49 -1.02
N PRO A 18 -20.01 5.22 -1.09
CA PRO A 18 -20.83 5.55 -2.26
C PRO A 18 -20.98 7.06 -2.51
N LYS A 19 -20.72 7.89 -1.50
CA LYS A 19 -20.85 9.36 -1.55
C LYS A 19 -19.51 10.08 -1.76
N ILE A 20 -18.39 9.34 -1.75
CA ILE A 20 -17.06 9.93 -1.91
C ILE A 20 -16.68 9.84 -3.39
N ASN A 21 -16.42 10.99 -4.01
CA ASN A 21 -15.91 11.03 -5.37
C ASN A 21 -14.42 10.62 -5.40
N GLY A 22 -14.01 9.86 -6.41
CA GLY A 22 -12.64 9.34 -6.55
C GLY A 22 -12.48 7.88 -6.12
N ASN A 23 -11.26 7.51 -5.72
CA ASN A 23 -10.86 6.16 -5.36
C ASN A 23 -10.01 6.12 -4.08
N ILE A 24 -9.71 4.92 -3.59
CA ILE A 24 -8.95 4.70 -2.35
C ILE A 24 -7.57 5.38 -2.33
N ARG A 25 -6.93 5.57 -3.49
CA ARG A 25 -5.63 6.26 -3.59
C ARG A 25 -5.75 7.75 -3.35
N ASP A 26 -6.87 8.36 -3.74
CA ASP A 26 -7.14 9.78 -3.51
C ASP A 26 -7.33 10.08 -2.01
N GLN A 27 -7.66 9.04 -1.23
CA GLN A 27 -7.77 9.08 0.22
C GLN A 27 -6.51 8.59 0.95
N ALA A 28 -5.47 8.17 0.22
CA ALA A 28 -4.24 7.65 0.79
C ALA A 28 -3.29 8.78 1.15
N ASN A 29 -2.58 8.65 2.27
CA ASN A 29 -1.52 9.60 2.61
C ASN A 29 -0.25 9.37 1.77
N ILE A 30 0.68 10.34 1.81
CA ILE A 30 1.91 10.29 1.01
C ILE A 30 2.73 9.00 1.22
N TYR A 31 2.78 8.47 2.44
CA TYR A 31 3.53 7.24 2.74
C TYR A 31 2.87 6.01 2.12
N GLN A 32 1.54 5.95 2.16
CA GLN A 32 0.76 4.90 1.51
C GLN A 32 0.91 4.97 -0.01
N LEU A 33 0.94 6.17 -0.60
CA LEU A 33 1.18 6.36 -2.03
C LEU A 33 2.59 5.91 -2.45
N ILE A 34 3.62 6.25 -1.67
CA ILE A 34 5.00 5.75 -1.87
C ILE A 34 5.02 4.23 -1.82
N CYS A 35 4.37 3.64 -0.82
CA CYS A 35 4.30 2.19 -0.69
C CYS A 35 3.58 1.54 -1.89
N LEU A 36 2.44 2.09 -2.34
CA LEU A 36 1.74 1.61 -3.53
C LEU A 36 2.61 1.63 -4.78
N SER A 37 3.32 2.74 -5.03
CA SER A 37 4.21 2.87 -6.18
C SER A 37 5.30 1.80 -6.17
N ASN A 38 5.86 1.49 -4.99
CA ASN A 38 6.84 0.43 -4.87
C ASN A 38 6.22 -0.97 -5.09
N LEU A 39 5.04 -1.23 -4.51
CA LEU A 39 4.33 -2.50 -4.68
C LEU A 39 3.93 -2.75 -6.14
N GLU A 40 3.63 -1.70 -6.92
CA GLU A 40 3.37 -1.80 -8.35
C GLU A 40 4.58 -2.36 -9.12
N ASN A 41 5.75 -1.78 -8.88
CA ASN A 41 7.00 -2.21 -9.50
C ASN A 41 7.36 -3.65 -9.11
N LEU A 42 7.28 -3.98 -7.83
CA LEU A 42 7.57 -5.33 -7.33
C LEU A 42 6.61 -6.37 -7.88
N ASN A 43 5.31 -6.04 -7.92
CA ASN A 43 4.31 -6.94 -8.49
C ASN A 43 4.55 -7.19 -9.98
N ALA A 44 5.02 -6.19 -10.74
CA ALA A 44 5.42 -6.40 -12.13
C ALA A 44 6.63 -7.33 -12.26
N SER A 45 7.64 -7.22 -11.38
CA SER A 45 8.77 -8.17 -11.34
C SER A 45 8.29 -9.58 -11.05
N PHE A 46 7.44 -9.75 -10.02
CA PHE A 46 6.93 -11.07 -9.66
C PHE A 46 6.07 -11.72 -10.75
N ILE A 47 5.36 -10.92 -11.57
CA ILE A 47 4.65 -11.43 -12.75
C ILE A 47 5.65 -11.98 -13.76
N LYS A 48 6.75 -11.24 -14.04
CA LYS A 48 7.79 -11.67 -14.98
C LYS A 48 8.50 -12.94 -14.51
N GLU A 49 8.65 -13.10 -13.20
CA GLU A 49 9.20 -14.30 -12.55
C GLU A 49 8.20 -15.48 -12.52
N GLY A 50 6.95 -15.30 -12.97
CA GLY A 50 5.96 -16.38 -13.05
C GLY A 50 5.26 -16.73 -11.74
N LEU A 51 5.36 -15.90 -10.70
CA LEU A 51 4.74 -16.19 -9.40
C LEU A 51 3.21 -16.15 -9.46
N LYS A 52 2.56 -17.09 -8.78
CA LYS A 52 1.10 -17.15 -8.69
C LYS A 52 0.57 -15.92 -7.95
N GLN A 53 -0.65 -15.50 -8.27
CA GLN A 53 -1.25 -14.31 -7.68
C GLN A 53 -1.34 -14.38 -6.14
N SER A 54 -1.67 -15.55 -5.58
CA SER A 54 -1.75 -15.77 -4.14
C SER A 54 -0.38 -15.57 -3.46
N GLU A 55 0.68 -16.14 -4.04
CA GLU A 55 2.05 -16.00 -3.55
C GLU A 55 2.52 -14.55 -3.61
N ARG A 56 2.24 -13.87 -4.73
CA ARG A 56 2.53 -12.44 -4.89
C ARG A 56 1.81 -11.61 -3.83
N LEU A 57 0.54 -11.89 -3.56
CA LEU A 57 -0.24 -11.13 -2.60
C LEU A 57 0.36 -11.19 -1.20
N VAL A 58 0.77 -12.37 -0.74
CA VAL A 58 1.44 -12.56 0.55
C VAL A 58 2.73 -11.76 0.61
N LYS A 59 3.63 -11.94 -0.37
CA LYS A 59 4.91 -11.21 -0.44
C LYS A 59 4.72 -9.70 -0.46
N LEU A 60 3.75 -9.21 -1.23
CA LEU A 60 3.44 -7.77 -1.32
C LEU A 60 2.89 -7.23 -0.01
N ASN A 61 2.08 -8.00 0.72
CA ASN A 61 1.57 -7.58 2.03
C ASN A 61 2.69 -7.49 3.08
N ASP A 62 3.59 -8.47 3.12
CA ASP A 62 4.75 -8.45 4.02
C ASP A 62 5.64 -7.23 3.75
N LEU A 63 5.90 -6.94 2.47
CA LEU A 63 6.67 -5.77 2.04
C LEU A 63 5.94 -4.46 2.39
N ALA A 64 4.62 -4.40 2.22
CA ALA A 64 3.81 -3.24 2.58
C ALA A 64 3.91 -2.95 4.09
N ILE A 65 3.75 -3.97 4.93
CA ILE A 65 3.86 -3.86 6.39
C ILE A 65 5.24 -3.35 6.79
N SER A 66 6.31 -3.92 6.21
CA SER A 66 7.69 -3.52 6.49
C SER A 66 7.94 -2.05 6.12
N GLN A 67 7.53 -1.63 4.92
CA GLN A 67 7.70 -0.25 4.44
C GLN A 67 6.92 0.75 5.30
N MET A 68 5.67 0.43 5.65
CA MET A 68 4.85 1.31 6.49
C MET A 68 5.45 1.47 7.88
N LYS A 69 6.00 0.41 8.49
CA LYS A 69 6.72 0.51 9.78
C LYS A 69 7.89 1.49 9.71
N ILE A 70 8.69 1.44 8.64
CA ILE A 70 9.85 2.33 8.45
C ILE A 70 9.39 3.78 8.25
N LEU A 71 8.42 4.02 7.36
CA LEU A 71 7.94 5.36 7.02
C LEU A 71 7.26 6.04 8.21
N VAL A 72 6.46 5.29 8.98
CA VAL A 72 5.83 5.81 10.19
C VAL A 72 6.85 6.06 11.31
N ARG A 73 7.86 5.20 11.46
CA ARG A 73 8.94 5.42 12.43
C ARG A 73 9.75 6.67 12.09
N LYS A 74 10.08 6.90 10.82
CA LYS A 74 10.75 8.14 10.37
C LYS A 74 9.97 9.40 10.72
N LYS A 75 8.63 9.38 10.57
CA LYS A 75 7.77 10.49 11.02
C LYS A 75 7.91 10.75 12.52
N LYS A 76 7.90 9.68 13.32
CA LYS A 76 7.99 9.78 14.79
C LYS A 76 9.34 10.32 15.27
N VAL A 77 10.43 9.98 14.58
CA VAL A 77 11.78 10.50 14.88
C VAL A 77 11.88 11.98 14.53
N LYS A 78 11.40 12.39 13.35
CA LYS A 78 11.48 13.79 12.90
C LYS A 78 10.71 14.76 13.82
N GLN A 79 9.58 14.31 14.38
CA GLN A 79 8.80 15.08 15.36
C GLN A 79 9.50 15.28 16.72
N ILE A 80 10.52 14.47 17.03
CA ILE A 80 11.31 14.60 18.27
C ILE A 80 12.49 15.55 18.03
N GLU A 81 13.06 15.57 16.82
CA GLU A 81 14.17 16.47 16.45
C GLU A 81 13.70 17.93 16.21
N GLU A 82 12.43 18.14 15.87
CA GLU A 82 11.83 19.47 15.66
C GLU A 82 11.29 20.12 16.97
N LYS A 83 11.67 19.61 18.15
CA LYS A 83 11.34 20.18 19.47
C LYS A 83 12.59 20.58 20.22
#